data_AF-A0A1Y1M3L1-F1
#
_entry.id   AF-A0A1Y1M3L1-F1
#
_cell.length_a   1.000
_cell.length_b   1.000
_cell.length_c   1.000
_cell.angle_alpha   90.00
_cell.angle_beta   90.00
_cell.angle_gamma   90.00
#
_symmetry.space_group_name_H-M   'P 1'
#
loop_
_entity.id
_entity.type
_entity.pdbx_description
1 polymer ?
#
loop_
_entity_poly.entity_id
_entity_poly.type
_entity_poly.pdbx_seq_one_letter_code
_entity_poly.pdbx_strand_id
1 'polypeptide(L)'
;MAEKIKKFFAKKKADAKFKLAGPGRRLDVSSDSSSSSVAPSRPAASRGAPTEATIHAAIAAEARLGSQRKDTNFNTSFGAIQAQVRRELQAGLKNEDPKHSPPSQRHSMEREVELEASPTLAVRGVYYRCPFVSNEILPKDEWKSKLAEFLFEQLEAERCLTACLIIHSCNYNRTKISDGVEVLCKYLDNIIANPDEPKFHKIRCSNATFKEKVLPLVGSTELLYAAGFRQQSLEHNGVMEEFWVFEKDNIEEMKTLLDLRETLKEEARIDIELDRNAQVLFAAQASARYNLPPDFFQLSPEELKKEQQSKTEMMEKQMQLRTKVMREREEQRELRRYKYALIRVRFPDDCFLQGTFSVYEKFSAVVEFVQEHLNESAPFILYSTTGHKLEETDYDSTLLALKLVPATVLIFGWDTDSADETNQYNTYLKPETMILAQPL
;
A
#
# COMPACT_ATOMS: atom_id res chain seq x y z
N MET A 1 -26.70 23.62 27.05
CA MET A 1 -25.55 22.70 27.14
C MET A 1 -24.45 23.00 26.11
N ALA A 2 -24.76 23.43 24.88
CA ALA A 2 -23.78 23.76 23.84
C ALA A 2 -22.85 24.97 24.14
N GLU A 3 -23.30 25.97 24.91
CA GLU A 3 -22.51 27.17 25.23
C GLU A 3 -21.40 26.92 26.28
N LYS A 4 -21.61 26.01 27.22
CA LYS A 4 -20.61 25.64 28.24
C LYS A 4 -19.47 24.81 27.62
N ILE A 5 -19.77 24.05 26.55
CA ILE A 5 -18.80 23.25 25.79
C ILE A 5 -17.93 24.15 24.89
N LYS A 6 -18.51 25.17 24.23
CA LYS A 6 -17.73 26.20 23.50
C LYS A 6 -16.72 26.94 24.39
N LYS A 7 -17.10 27.30 25.63
CA LYS A 7 -16.18 27.96 26.58
C LYS A 7 -15.07 27.04 27.11
N PHE A 8 -15.27 25.72 27.11
CA PHE A 8 -14.27 24.73 27.51
C PHE A 8 -13.10 24.63 26.53
N PHE A 9 -13.38 24.71 25.22
CA PHE A 9 -12.35 24.67 24.16
C PHE A 9 -11.59 25.99 23.95
N ALA A 10 -12.21 27.14 24.28
CA ALA A 10 -11.55 28.44 24.17
C ALA A 10 -10.42 28.64 25.22
N LYS A 11 -10.61 28.13 26.45
CA LYS A 11 -9.65 28.30 27.55
C LYS A 11 -8.36 27.49 27.35
N LYS A 12 -8.46 26.32 26.71
CA LYS A 12 -7.32 25.43 26.41
C LYS A 12 -6.41 25.94 25.28
N LYS A 13 -6.91 26.86 24.44
CA LYS A 13 -6.17 27.51 23.34
C LYS A 13 -5.29 28.68 23.79
N ALA A 14 -5.54 29.24 24.98
CA ALA A 14 -4.76 30.36 25.54
C ALA A 14 -3.49 29.88 26.28
N ASP A 15 -3.57 28.76 27.02
CA ASP A 15 -2.44 28.22 27.81
C ASP A 15 -1.32 27.59 26.95
N ALA A 16 -1.61 27.24 25.70
CA ALA A 16 -0.60 26.72 24.77
C ALA A 16 0.32 27.80 24.18
N LYS A 17 -0.09 29.09 24.21
CA LYS A 17 0.71 30.20 23.67
C LYS A 17 1.67 30.83 24.69
N PHE A 18 1.62 30.43 25.96
CA PHE A 18 2.50 30.96 27.02
C PHE A 18 3.72 30.08 27.34
N LYS A 19 3.82 28.87 26.75
CA LYS A 19 4.94 27.94 26.92
C LYS A 19 5.92 27.88 25.73
N LEU A 20 5.71 28.74 24.72
CA LEU A 20 6.56 28.85 23.53
C LEU A 20 7.35 30.18 23.50
N ALA A 21 7.66 30.74 24.67
CA ALA A 21 8.58 31.87 24.79
C ALA A 21 9.87 31.37 25.47
N GLY A 22 10.92 31.20 24.68
CA GLY A 22 12.25 30.84 25.17
C GLY A 22 12.85 31.96 26.04
N PRO A 23 13.89 31.65 26.85
CA PRO A 23 14.47 32.60 27.79
C PRO A 23 15.18 33.74 27.06
N GLY A 24 14.83 34.98 27.41
CA GLY A 24 15.42 36.20 26.86
C GLY A 24 16.88 36.38 27.25
N ARG A 25 17.70 36.80 26.29
CA ARG A 25 19.11 37.15 26.46
C ARG A 25 19.21 38.67 26.63
N ARG A 26 19.78 39.13 27.75
CA ARG A 26 20.12 40.55 27.99
C ARG A 26 21.61 40.72 27.77
N LEU A 27 22.02 41.77 27.05
CA LEU A 27 23.34 42.39 27.17
C LEU A 27 23.20 43.88 26.80
N ASP A 28 23.47 44.76 27.78
CA ASP A 28 24.19 46.00 27.54
C ASP A 28 25.58 45.61 26.95
N VAL A 29 26.27 46.37 26.11
CA VAL A 29 26.77 47.73 26.25
C VAL A 29 27.13 48.20 24.83
N SER A 30 26.98 49.50 24.58
CA SER A 30 27.48 50.22 23.39
C SER A 30 29.01 50.12 23.24
N SER A 31 29.52 50.19 22.00
CA SER A 31 30.47 51.23 21.51
C SER A 31 31.21 50.78 20.24
N ASP A 32 30.93 51.50 19.15
CA ASP A 32 31.83 52.11 18.16
C ASP A 32 33.00 51.39 17.46
N SER A 33 32.99 51.64 16.15
CA SER A 33 34.08 52.08 15.26
C SER A 33 34.86 51.05 14.41
N SER A 34 34.74 51.29 13.10
CA SER A 34 35.71 51.16 11.99
C SER A 34 37.09 50.54 12.25
N SER A 35 37.53 49.66 11.35
CA SER A 35 38.58 49.97 10.35
C SER A 35 39.16 48.70 9.70
N SER A 36 39.82 48.95 8.59
CA SER A 36 40.38 48.05 7.58
C SER A 36 41.64 47.27 7.98
N SER A 37 41.89 46.19 7.24
CA SER A 37 43.17 45.79 6.62
C SER A 37 44.05 44.70 7.25
N VAL A 38 44.68 43.96 6.32
CA VAL A 38 45.94 43.20 6.37
C VAL A 38 45.93 41.76 6.91
N ALA A 39 46.34 40.84 6.01
CA ALA A 39 46.73 39.46 6.27
C ALA A 39 48.14 39.36 6.88
N PRO A 40 48.46 38.27 7.61
CA PRO A 40 49.84 37.85 7.76
C PRO A 40 50.13 36.43 7.25
N SER A 41 51.38 36.31 6.81
CA SER A 41 52.13 35.20 6.24
C SER A 41 52.38 34.02 7.17
N ARG A 42 52.34 32.80 6.61
CA ARG A 42 52.88 31.56 7.21
C ARG A 42 54.42 31.48 7.02
N PRO A 43 55.20 31.02 8.02
CA PRO A 43 56.57 30.59 7.80
C PRO A 43 56.64 29.14 7.30
N ALA A 44 57.66 28.87 6.48
CA ALA A 44 57.96 27.58 5.87
C ALA A 44 58.55 26.57 6.88
N ALA A 45 58.14 25.30 6.78
CA ALA A 45 58.70 24.21 7.54
C ALA A 45 59.89 23.55 6.81
N SER A 46 60.97 23.32 7.54
CA SER A 46 62.21 22.69 7.12
C SER A 46 62.07 21.20 6.81
N ARG A 47 62.85 20.73 5.83
CA ARG A 47 62.92 19.33 5.34
C ARG A 47 63.46 18.40 6.44
N GLY A 48 62.61 17.56 7.01
CA GLY A 48 62.99 16.40 7.82
C GLY A 48 63.15 15.13 6.98
N ALA A 49 64.00 14.20 7.42
CA ALA A 49 64.29 12.93 6.76
C ALA A 49 63.01 12.09 6.53
N PRO A 50 62.96 11.27 5.45
CA PRO A 50 61.76 10.53 5.08
C PRO A 50 61.35 9.53 6.17
N THR A 51 60.08 9.59 6.55
CA THR A 51 59.43 8.67 7.50
C THR A 51 59.49 7.22 7.03
N GLU A 52 59.48 6.26 7.96
CA GLU A 52 59.51 4.82 7.66
C GLU A 52 58.44 4.39 6.65
N ALA A 53 57.26 5.03 6.67
CA ALA A 53 56.20 4.82 5.69
C ALA A 53 56.64 5.12 4.25
N THR A 54 57.48 6.15 4.06
CA THR A 54 58.02 6.56 2.76
C THR A 54 59.11 5.59 2.28
N ILE A 55 59.91 5.05 3.20
CA ILE A 55 60.92 4.03 2.89
C ILE A 55 60.25 2.72 2.50
N HIS A 56 59.21 2.30 3.24
CA HIS A 56 58.45 1.10 2.95
C HIS A 56 57.67 1.22 1.63
N ALA A 57 57.16 2.42 1.30
CA ALA A 57 56.55 2.70 0.00
C ALA A 57 57.56 2.65 -1.15
N ALA A 58 58.80 3.10 -0.93
CA ALA A 58 59.87 3.02 -1.92
C ALA A 58 60.29 1.57 -2.19
N ILE A 59 60.45 0.74 -1.15
CA ILE A 59 60.76 -0.69 -1.27
C ILE A 59 59.62 -1.44 -2.00
N ALA A 60 58.36 -1.12 -1.68
CA ALA A 60 57.21 -1.71 -2.36
C ALA A 60 57.07 -1.26 -3.83
N ALA A 61 57.58 -0.08 -4.19
CA ALA A 61 57.63 0.40 -5.57
C ALA A 61 58.75 -0.28 -6.37
N GLU A 62 59.95 -0.46 -5.79
CA GLU A 62 61.05 -1.20 -6.44
C GLU A 62 60.70 -2.66 -6.72
N ALA A 63 59.95 -3.32 -5.82
CA ALA A 63 59.48 -4.70 -6.03
C ALA A 63 58.57 -4.86 -7.26
N ARG A 64 57.87 -3.79 -7.68
CA ARG A 64 57.02 -3.80 -8.89
C ARG A 64 57.81 -3.57 -10.18
N LEU A 65 58.95 -2.90 -10.10
CA LEU A 65 59.83 -2.62 -11.24
C LEU A 65 60.76 -3.79 -11.58
N GLY A 66 61.07 -4.66 -10.61
CA GLY A 66 61.92 -5.84 -10.80
C GLY A 66 61.25 -7.03 -11.49
N SER A 67 59.91 -7.03 -11.65
CA SER A 67 59.21 -8.13 -12.34
C SER A 67 59.23 -7.89 -13.86
N GLN A 68 60.27 -8.37 -14.53
CA GLN A 68 60.29 -8.47 -15.99
C GLN A 68 59.02 -9.20 -16.47
N ARG A 69 58.19 -8.50 -17.24
CA ARG A 69 57.06 -9.10 -17.97
C ARG A 69 57.63 -10.08 -18.99
N LYS A 70 57.45 -11.38 -18.77
CA LYS A 70 57.55 -12.37 -19.83
C LYS A 70 56.29 -12.25 -20.69
N ASP A 71 56.47 -11.79 -21.92
CA ASP A 71 55.45 -11.86 -22.96
C ASP A 71 55.13 -13.33 -23.25
N THR A 72 54.00 -13.81 -22.74
CA THR A 72 53.40 -15.06 -23.18
C THR A 72 51.95 -14.81 -23.57
N ASN A 73 51.63 -15.25 -24.79
CA ASN A 73 50.40 -15.03 -25.55
C ASN A 73 49.10 -14.97 -24.73
N PHE A 74 48.28 -14.01 -25.14
CA PHE A 74 46.94 -13.71 -24.67
C PHE A 74 46.01 -14.94 -24.77
N ASN A 75 45.75 -15.60 -23.64
CA ASN A 75 44.65 -16.57 -23.53
C ASN A 75 44.03 -16.50 -22.13
N THR A 76 43.38 -15.36 -21.85
CA THR A 76 42.59 -15.14 -20.64
C THR A 76 41.23 -15.82 -20.82
N SER A 77 41.14 -17.12 -20.52
CA SER A 77 39.85 -17.80 -20.51
C SER A 77 38.94 -17.21 -19.44
N PHE A 78 37.63 -17.16 -19.71
CA PHE A 78 36.60 -16.62 -18.82
C PHE A 78 36.70 -17.15 -17.37
N GLY A 79 37.13 -18.39 -17.19
CA GLY A 79 37.36 -19.00 -15.88
C GLY A 79 38.50 -18.37 -15.07
N ALA A 80 39.53 -17.83 -15.73
CA ALA A 80 40.63 -17.12 -15.05
C ALA A 80 40.17 -15.77 -14.49
N ILE A 81 39.32 -15.05 -15.23
CA ILE A 81 38.73 -13.78 -14.79
C ILE A 81 37.78 -14.03 -13.62
N GLN A 82 36.93 -15.07 -13.70
CA GLN A 82 36.01 -15.44 -12.63
C GLN A 82 36.73 -15.88 -11.34
N ALA A 83 37.82 -16.64 -11.47
CA ALA A 83 38.63 -17.07 -10.33
C ALA A 83 39.35 -15.90 -9.66
N GLN A 84 39.78 -14.90 -10.43
CA GLN A 84 40.45 -13.71 -9.91
C GLN A 84 39.48 -12.80 -9.15
N VAL A 85 38.31 -12.52 -9.72
CA VAL A 85 37.25 -11.71 -9.06
C VAL A 85 36.81 -12.34 -7.74
N ARG A 86 36.64 -13.67 -7.71
CA ARG A 86 36.25 -14.40 -6.48
C ARG A 86 37.32 -14.29 -5.39
N ARG A 87 38.60 -14.32 -5.77
CA ARG A 87 39.73 -14.21 -4.84
C ARG A 87 39.85 -12.81 -4.25
N GLU A 88 39.60 -11.77 -5.04
CA GLU A 88 39.60 -10.37 -4.57
C GLU A 88 38.44 -10.09 -3.61
N LEU A 89 37.24 -10.60 -3.90
CA LEU A 89 36.07 -10.49 -3.01
C LEU A 89 36.28 -11.21 -1.68
N GLN A 90 36.89 -12.40 -1.72
CA GLN A 90 37.20 -13.16 -0.51
C GLN A 90 38.34 -12.54 0.31
N ALA A 91 39.27 -11.84 -0.34
CA ALA A 91 40.31 -11.07 0.34
C ALA A 91 39.74 -9.79 0.97
N GLY A 92 38.77 -9.12 0.34
CA GLY A 92 38.03 -7.99 0.92
C GLY A 92 37.29 -8.36 2.20
N LEU A 93 36.68 -9.55 2.23
CA LEU A 93 35.99 -10.08 3.41
C LEU A 93 36.93 -10.52 4.55
N LYS A 94 38.23 -10.74 4.27
CA LYS A 94 39.23 -11.13 5.28
C LYS A 94 40.00 -9.95 5.88
N ASN A 95 39.91 -8.77 5.28
CA ASN A 95 40.58 -7.55 5.76
C ASN A 95 39.68 -6.64 6.61
N GLU A 96 38.44 -7.06 6.91
CA GLU A 96 37.57 -6.39 7.88
C GLU A 96 37.92 -6.88 9.31
N ASP A 97 38.87 -6.19 9.95
CA ASP A 97 39.22 -6.39 11.36
C ASP A 97 38.09 -5.92 12.30
N PRO A 98 37.61 -6.74 13.26
CA PRO A 98 36.44 -6.45 14.09
C PRO A 98 36.72 -5.51 15.28
N LYS A 99 37.61 -4.52 15.13
CA LYS A 99 38.03 -3.63 16.23
C LYS A 99 37.97 -2.15 15.85
N HIS A 100 36.80 -1.66 15.46
CA HIS A 100 36.42 -0.26 15.68
C HIS A 100 34.90 -0.09 15.62
N SER A 101 34.24 -0.20 16.77
CA SER A 101 32.85 0.22 16.97
C SER A 101 32.84 1.55 17.72
N PRO A 102 32.23 2.64 17.18
CA PRO A 102 31.78 3.74 18.00
C PRO A 102 30.36 3.47 18.54
N PRO A 103 29.97 4.09 19.66
CA PRO A 103 28.98 3.53 20.57
C PRO A 103 27.53 3.78 20.13
N SER A 104 26.72 2.75 20.26
CA SER A 104 25.26 2.84 20.33
C SER A 104 24.87 3.58 21.60
N GLN A 105 24.23 4.75 21.45
CA GLN A 105 23.14 5.19 22.31
C GLN A 105 22.54 6.50 21.77
N ARG A 106 21.32 6.38 21.23
CA ARG A 106 20.18 7.25 21.55
C ARG A 106 18.91 6.59 21.00
N HIS A 107 18.04 6.19 21.92
CA HIS A 107 16.63 5.96 21.63
C HIS A 107 16.06 7.21 20.95
N SER A 108 15.89 7.16 19.64
CA SER A 108 14.91 8.00 18.96
C SER A 108 13.60 7.23 18.98
N MET A 109 12.69 7.64 19.85
CA MET A 109 11.27 7.37 19.71
C MET A 109 10.89 7.48 18.23
N GLU A 110 10.30 6.42 17.71
CA GLU A 110 9.57 6.41 16.45
C GLU A 110 8.51 7.51 16.56
N ARG A 111 8.88 8.69 16.07
CA ARG A 111 7.90 9.72 15.75
C ARG A 111 7.32 9.23 14.44
N GLU A 112 6.07 8.76 14.47
CA GLU A 112 5.24 8.73 13.27
C GLU A 112 5.35 10.12 12.64
N VAL A 113 6.17 10.21 11.58
CA VAL A 113 6.13 11.36 10.69
C VAL A 113 4.86 11.12 9.90
N GLU A 114 3.78 11.73 10.37
CA GLU A 114 2.62 12.02 9.55
C GLU A 114 3.17 12.74 8.31
N LEU A 115 3.31 11.99 7.22
CA LEU A 115 3.87 12.47 5.96
C LEU A 115 2.89 13.53 5.44
N GLU A 116 3.10 14.79 5.81
CA GLU A 116 2.51 15.90 5.06
C GLU A 116 2.90 15.68 3.60
N ALA A 117 1.87 15.43 2.77
CA ALA A 117 2.01 14.99 1.40
C ALA A 117 3.04 15.86 0.66
N SER A 118 4.15 15.24 0.21
CA SER A 118 5.13 15.92 -0.64
C SER A 118 4.40 16.58 -1.82
N PRO A 119 4.69 17.85 -2.17
CA PRO A 119 3.97 18.59 -3.21
C PRO A 119 4.10 17.97 -4.61
N THR A 120 4.99 16.99 -4.78
CA THR A 120 5.25 16.25 -6.02
C THR A 120 4.41 14.97 -6.16
N LEU A 121 3.58 14.63 -5.18
CA LEU A 121 2.73 13.44 -5.25
C LEU A 121 1.61 13.62 -6.29
N ALA A 122 1.45 12.62 -7.14
CA ALA A 122 0.40 12.54 -8.16
C ALA A 122 -0.98 12.32 -7.55
N VAL A 123 -1.05 11.56 -6.44
CA VAL A 123 -2.24 11.32 -5.62
C VAL A 123 -1.82 11.33 -4.16
N ARG A 124 -2.68 11.74 -3.24
CA ARG A 124 -2.39 11.73 -1.78
C ARG A 124 -2.43 10.33 -1.16
N GLY A 125 -3.24 9.43 -1.71
CA GLY A 125 -3.45 8.08 -1.21
C GLY A 125 -4.46 7.33 -2.07
N VAL A 126 -4.79 6.11 -1.66
CA VAL A 126 -5.82 5.29 -2.32
C VAL A 126 -7.08 5.28 -1.46
N TYR A 127 -8.21 5.65 -2.06
CA TYR A 127 -9.48 5.79 -1.36
C TYR A 127 -10.53 4.84 -1.89
N TYR A 128 -11.53 4.61 -1.07
CA TYR A 128 -12.63 3.70 -1.34
C TYR A 128 -13.96 4.37 -1.04
N ARG A 129 -15.03 3.82 -1.61
CA ARG A 129 -16.41 4.24 -1.35
C ARG A 129 -17.31 3.01 -1.22
N CYS A 130 -18.41 3.14 -0.49
CA CYS A 130 -19.45 2.12 -0.40
C CYS A 130 -20.82 2.79 -0.38
N PRO A 131 -21.53 2.85 -1.53
CA PRO A 131 -22.81 3.54 -1.64
C PRO A 131 -23.88 3.06 -0.65
N PHE A 132 -23.80 1.82 -0.18
CA PHE A 132 -24.77 1.22 0.75
C PHE A 132 -24.60 1.69 2.20
N VAL A 133 -23.41 2.16 2.59
CA VAL A 133 -23.09 2.52 3.98
C VAL A 133 -23.01 4.03 4.14
N SER A 134 -22.24 4.71 3.29
CA SER A 134 -22.12 6.16 3.30
C SER A 134 -21.51 6.70 2.01
N ASN A 135 -21.80 7.97 1.68
CA ASN A 135 -21.22 8.65 0.52
C ASN A 135 -19.82 9.22 0.76
N GLU A 136 -19.18 8.88 1.88
CA GLU A 136 -17.82 9.36 2.19
C GLU A 136 -16.76 8.61 1.38
N ILE A 137 -15.62 9.26 1.16
CA ILE A 137 -14.46 8.70 0.46
C ILE A 137 -13.32 8.61 1.47
N LEU A 138 -12.97 7.39 1.86
CA LEU A 138 -12.05 7.14 2.97
C LEU A 138 -10.97 6.12 2.59
N PRO A 139 -9.81 6.11 3.27
CA PRO A 139 -8.83 5.03 3.14
C PRO A 139 -9.41 3.66 3.52
N LYS A 140 -8.76 2.59 3.06
CA LYS A 140 -9.25 1.22 3.26
C LYS A 140 -9.47 0.89 4.74
N ASP A 141 -8.53 1.25 5.62
CA ASP A 141 -8.57 0.86 7.03
C ASP A 141 -9.69 1.57 7.81
N GLU A 142 -9.94 2.85 7.50
CA GLU A 142 -11.09 3.59 8.05
C GLU A 142 -12.42 2.97 7.61
N TRP A 143 -12.52 2.55 6.35
CA TRP A 143 -13.69 1.81 5.86
C TRP A 143 -13.91 0.49 6.58
N LYS A 144 -12.85 -0.22 7.01
CA LYS A 144 -13.01 -1.46 7.79
C LYS A 144 -13.72 -1.19 9.11
N SER A 145 -13.28 -0.16 9.83
CA SER A 145 -13.90 0.25 11.10
C SER A 145 -15.33 0.73 10.88
N LYS A 146 -15.54 1.61 9.89
CA LYS A 146 -16.86 2.19 9.60
C LYS A 146 -17.88 1.14 9.15
N LEU A 147 -17.46 0.19 8.30
CA LEU A 147 -18.30 -0.92 7.86
C LEU A 147 -18.67 -1.83 9.04
N ALA A 148 -17.70 -2.14 9.91
CA ALA A 148 -17.98 -2.92 11.11
C ALA A 148 -18.96 -2.19 12.02
N GLU A 149 -18.71 -0.93 12.35
CA GLU A 149 -19.61 -0.10 13.17
C GLU A 149 -21.04 -0.05 12.61
N PHE A 150 -21.18 0.21 11.31
CA PHE A 150 -22.48 0.22 10.64
C PHE A 150 -23.20 -1.13 10.77
N LEU A 151 -22.52 -2.24 10.48
CA LEU A 151 -23.12 -3.56 10.57
C LEU A 151 -23.48 -3.93 12.02
N PHE A 152 -22.65 -3.59 13.00
CA PHE A 152 -22.98 -3.84 14.41
C PHE A 152 -24.14 -2.99 14.91
N GLU A 153 -24.31 -1.76 14.41
CA GLU A 153 -25.47 -0.91 14.71
C GLU A 153 -26.77 -1.47 14.11
N GLN A 154 -26.70 -2.02 12.88
CA GLN A 154 -27.84 -2.67 12.22
C GLN A 154 -28.22 -4.03 12.82
N LEU A 155 -27.36 -4.61 13.65
CA LEU A 155 -27.60 -5.91 14.28
C LEU A 155 -28.86 -5.90 15.16
N GLU A 156 -29.23 -4.76 15.74
CA GLU A 156 -30.46 -4.65 16.57
C GLU A 156 -31.75 -4.84 15.75
N ALA A 157 -31.74 -4.46 14.48
CA ALA A 157 -32.91 -4.55 13.60
C ALA A 157 -33.02 -5.95 12.96
N GLU A 158 -31.94 -6.42 12.32
CA GLU A 158 -31.93 -7.63 11.49
C GLU A 158 -30.79 -8.56 11.91
N ARG A 159 -30.92 -9.20 13.08
CA ARG A 159 -29.85 -10.04 13.67
C ARG A 159 -29.34 -11.12 12.73
N CYS A 160 -30.25 -11.81 12.03
CA CYS A 160 -29.90 -12.99 11.22
C CYS A 160 -29.05 -12.61 10.01
N LEU A 161 -29.58 -11.74 9.15
CA LEU A 161 -28.89 -11.29 7.94
C LEU A 161 -27.59 -10.55 8.28
N THR A 162 -27.65 -9.66 9.26
CA THR A 162 -26.52 -8.80 9.62
C THR A 162 -25.35 -9.61 10.18
N ALA A 163 -25.60 -10.64 11.00
CA ALA A 163 -24.53 -11.51 11.49
C ALA A 163 -23.80 -12.25 10.35
N CYS A 164 -24.55 -12.76 9.36
CA CYS A 164 -23.97 -13.37 8.16
C CYS A 164 -23.13 -12.36 7.35
N LEU A 165 -23.64 -11.13 7.18
CA LEU A 165 -22.91 -10.05 6.50
C LEU A 165 -21.63 -9.65 7.23
N ILE A 166 -21.62 -9.60 8.57
CA ILE A 166 -20.42 -9.31 9.36
C ILE A 166 -19.35 -10.38 9.11
N ILE A 167 -19.72 -11.67 9.11
CA ILE A 167 -18.78 -12.77 8.87
C ILE A 167 -18.11 -12.63 7.50
N HIS A 168 -18.87 -12.32 6.45
CA HIS A 168 -18.32 -12.24 5.10
C HIS A 168 -17.64 -10.91 4.78
N SER A 169 -18.03 -9.80 5.42
CA SER A 169 -17.56 -8.45 5.09
C SER A 169 -16.45 -7.93 6.01
N CYS A 170 -16.42 -8.35 7.28
CA CYS A 170 -15.44 -7.88 8.27
C CYS A 170 -14.22 -8.81 8.43
N ASN A 171 -14.20 -9.95 7.74
CA ASN A 171 -13.08 -10.89 7.76
C ASN A 171 -12.38 -10.90 6.38
N TYR A 172 -11.04 -10.91 6.37
CA TYR A 172 -10.26 -10.75 5.12
C TYR A 172 -9.56 -12.04 4.66
N ASN A 173 -9.42 -13.03 5.53
CA ASN A 173 -8.79 -14.30 5.16
C ASN A 173 -9.84 -15.28 4.64
N ARG A 174 -9.90 -15.45 3.31
CA ARG A 174 -10.93 -16.25 2.64
C ARG A 174 -10.94 -17.72 3.07
N THR A 175 -9.78 -18.32 3.33
CA THR A 175 -9.72 -19.73 3.76
C THR A 175 -10.29 -19.88 5.17
N LYS A 176 -9.93 -18.97 6.09
CA LYS A 176 -10.49 -18.97 7.45
C LYS A 176 -12.00 -18.74 7.47
N ILE A 177 -12.50 -17.85 6.63
CA ILE A 177 -13.95 -17.60 6.50
C ILE A 177 -14.65 -18.88 6.05
N SER A 178 -14.17 -19.52 4.98
CA SER A 178 -14.74 -20.75 4.45
C SER A 178 -14.70 -21.89 5.50
N ASP A 179 -13.56 -22.10 6.16
CA ASP A 179 -13.39 -23.09 7.22
C ASP A 179 -14.36 -22.87 8.39
N GLY A 180 -14.53 -21.63 8.85
CA GLY A 180 -15.43 -21.33 9.96
C GLY A 180 -16.90 -21.37 9.58
N VAL A 181 -17.26 -20.90 8.36
CA VAL A 181 -18.61 -21.02 7.81
C VAL A 181 -19.03 -22.48 7.68
N GLU A 182 -18.13 -23.38 7.27
CA GLU A 182 -18.41 -24.81 7.20
C GLU A 182 -18.75 -25.39 8.58
N VAL A 183 -18.01 -25.00 9.62
CA VAL A 183 -18.27 -25.44 11.00
C VAL A 183 -19.57 -24.87 11.54
N LEU A 184 -19.84 -23.58 11.31
CA LEU A 184 -21.11 -22.94 11.71
C LEU A 184 -22.31 -23.60 11.03
N CYS A 185 -22.23 -23.86 9.73
CA CYS A 185 -23.26 -24.60 9.00
C CYS A 185 -23.48 -25.98 9.60
N LYS A 186 -22.42 -26.71 9.98
CA LYS A 186 -22.56 -28.03 10.63
C LYS A 186 -23.29 -27.94 11.97
N TYR A 187 -23.05 -26.90 12.77
CA TYR A 187 -23.79 -26.71 14.02
C TYR A 187 -25.28 -26.49 13.76
N LEU A 188 -25.63 -25.66 12.79
CA LEU A 188 -27.02 -25.42 12.40
C LEU A 188 -27.67 -26.68 11.80
N ASP A 189 -27.02 -27.33 10.83
CA ASP A 189 -27.50 -28.53 10.15
C ASP A 189 -27.78 -29.67 11.16
N ASN A 190 -26.95 -29.84 12.19
CA ASN A 190 -27.15 -30.85 13.24
C ASN A 190 -28.43 -30.62 14.06
N ILE A 191 -28.71 -29.36 14.43
CA ILE A 191 -29.92 -28.99 15.18
C ILE A 191 -31.16 -29.10 14.29
N ILE A 192 -31.06 -28.64 13.04
CA ILE A 192 -32.16 -28.73 12.07
C ILE A 192 -32.55 -30.19 11.80
N ALA A 193 -31.55 -31.07 11.63
CA ALA A 193 -31.79 -32.48 11.36
C ALA A 193 -32.29 -33.26 12.59
N ASN A 194 -31.82 -32.91 13.79
CA ASN A 194 -32.16 -33.62 15.04
C ASN A 194 -32.49 -32.64 16.18
N PRO A 195 -33.68 -31.98 16.17
CA PRO A 195 -34.00 -30.88 17.08
C PRO A 195 -34.16 -31.28 18.55
N ASP A 196 -34.43 -32.56 18.83
CA ASP A 196 -34.64 -33.06 20.19
C ASP A 196 -33.37 -33.70 20.78
N GLU A 197 -32.26 -33.74 20.02
CA GLU A 197 -31.05 -34.42 20.46
C GLU A 197 -30.11 -33.48 21.25
N PRO A 198 -30.01 -33.63 22.59
CA PRO A 198 -29.38 -32.63 23.46
C PRO A 198 -27.86 -32.49 23.26
N LYS A 199 -27.21 -33.49 22.64
CA LYS A 199 -25.76 -33.44 22.35
C LYS A 199 -25.43 -32.34 21.34
N PHE A 200 -26.35 -31.99 20.44
CA PHE A 200 -26.17 -30.95 19.43
C PHE A 200 -26.49 -29.56 19.95
N HIS A 201 -27.11 -29.46 21.12
CA HIS A 201 -27.48 -28.18 21.73
C HIS A 201 -26.34 -27.56 22.53
N LYS A 202 -25.14 -28.15 22.54
CA LYS A 202 -24.01 -27.66 23.33
C LYS A 202 -22.74 -27.63 22.48
N ILE A 203 -22.08 -26.48 22.43
CA ILE A 203 -20.78 -26.30 21.81
C ILE A 203 -19.80 -25.86 22.90
N ARG A 204 -18.77 -26.68 23.13
CA ARG A 204 -17.75 -26.40 24.15
C ARG A 204 -16.78 -25.33 23.65
N CYS A 205 -16.60 -24.23 24.38
CA CYS A 205 -15.72 -23.13 23.97
C CYS A 205 -14.23 -23.54 23.93
N SER A 206 -13.83 -24.52 24.73
CA SER A 206 -12.45 -25.06 24.74
C SER A 206 -12.18 -26.07 23.61
N ASN A 207 -13.19 -26.44 22.81
CA ASN A 207 -13.01 -27.33 21.66
C ASN A 207 -12.08 -26.68 20.62
N ALA A 208 -11.10 -27.46 20.12
CA ALA A 208 -10.11 -26.97 19.17
C ALA A 208 -10.74 -26.42 17.88
N THR A 209 -11.72 -27.13 17.31
CA THR A 209 -12.41 -26.69 16.09
C THR A 209 -13.11 -25.36 16.29
N PHE A 210 -13.80 -25.19 17.42
CA PHE A 210 -14.46 -23.92 17.76
C PHE A 210 -13.44 -22.79 17.94
N LYS A 211 -12.42 -23.01 18.75
CA LYS A 211 -11.42 -22.00 19.12
C LYS A 211 -10.56 -21.54 17.93
N GLU A 212 -10.25 -22.43 17.00
CA GLU A 212 -9.38 -22.14 15.86
C GLU A 212 -10.13 -21.63 14.63
N LYS A 213 -11.34 -22.15 14.37
CA LYS A 213 -12.09 -21.86 13.13
C LYS A 213 -13.24 -20.88 13.32
N VAL A 214 -13.95 -20.94 14.46
CA VAL A 214 -15.18 -20.14 14.67
C VAL A 214 -14.87 -18.88 15.46
N LEU A 215 -14.29 -19.01 16.65
CA LEU A 215 -14.01 -17.90 17.56
C LEU A 215 -13.21 -16.74 16.93
N PRO A 216 -12.23 -16.96 16.03
CA PRO A 216 -11.49 -15.86 15.42
C PRO A 216 -12.27 -15.06 14.37
N LEU A 217 -13.44 -15.53 13.94
CA LEU A 217 -14.27 -14.83 12.96
C LEU A 217 -15.12 -13.77 13.65
N VAL A 218 -14.97 -12.53 13.21
CA VAL A 218 -15.85 -11.42 13.60
C VAL A 218 -17.26 -11.73 13.09
N GLY A 219 -18.29 -11.59 13.94
CA GLY A 219 -19.69 -11.92 13.60
C GLY A 219 -20.11 -13.33 14.03
N SER A 220 -19.18 -14.21 14.41
CA SER A 220 -19.50 -15.60 14.77
C SER A 220 -20.34 -15.71 16.04
N THR A 221 -20.07 -14.88 17.04
CA THR A 221 -20.83 -14.82 18.29
C THR A 221 -22.23 -14.30 18.07
N GLU A 222 -22.36 -13.27 17.23
CA GLU A 222 -23.64 -12.66 16.86
C GLU A 222 -24.51 -13.65 16.10
N LEU A 223 -23.91 -14.45 15.21
CA LEU A 223 -24.60 -15.52 14.50
C LEU A 223 -25.09 -16.61 15.46
N LEU A 224 -24.28 -17.00 16.45
CA LEU A 224 -24.70 -17.97 17.46
C LEU A 224 -25.85 -17.42 18.32
N TYR A 225 -25.82 -16.15 18.70
CA TYR A 225 -26.94 -15.51 19.38
C TYR A 225 -28.22 -15.48 18.54
N ALA A 226 -28.10 -15.16 17.24
CA ALA A 226 -29.21 -15.17 16.28
C ALA A 226 -29.78 -16.59 16.07
N ALA A 227 -28.92 -17.61 16.12
CA ALA A 227 -29.30 -19.01 16.05
C ALA A 227 -29.88 -19.56 17.37
N GLY A 228 -30.08 -18.73 18.40
CA GLY A 228 -30.68 -19.15 19.68
C GLY A 228 -29.70 -19.73 20.71
N PHE A 229 -28.40 -19.66 20.45
CA PHE A 229 -27.41 -20.05 21.45
C PHE A 229 -27.18 -18.93 22.47
N ARG A 230 -26.86 -19.32 23.70
CA ARG A 230 -26.42 -18.43 24.77
C ARG A 230 -25.19 -19.02 25.45
N GLN A 231 -24.28 -18.15 25.90
CA GLN A 231 -23.10 -18.59 26.63
C GLN A 231 -23.49 -18.92 28.08
N GLN A 232 -23.13 -20.12 28.54
CA GLN A 232 -23.41 -20.60 29.89
C GLN A 232 -22.17 -21.34 30.43
N SER A 233 -21.89 -21.18 31.73
CA SER A 233 -20.86 -21.95 32.42
C SER A 233 -21.47 -23.26 32.93
N LEU A 234 -20.95 -24.39 32.45
CA LEU A 234 -21.42 -25.73 32.80
C LEU A 234 -20.27 -26.54 33.40
N GLU A 235 -20.60 -27.44 34.33
CA GLU A 235 -19.65 -28.41 34.85
C GLU A 235 -19.39 -29.51 33.82
N HIS A 236 -18.12 -29.70 33.47
CA HIS A 236 -17.66 -30.75 32.58
C HIS A 236 -16.44 -31.45 33.21
N ASN A 237 -16.59 -32.72 33.56
CA ASN A 237 -15.54 -33.53 34.20
C ASN A 237 -14.99 -32.91 35.51
N GLY A 238 -15.85 -32.29 36.33
CA GLY A 238 -15.46 -31.66 37.60
C GLY A 238 -14.84 -30.27 37.46
N VAL A 239 -14.80 -29.71 36.25
CA VAL A 239 -14.29 -28.36 35.96
C VAL A 239 -15.41 -27.52 35.34
N MET A 240 -15.57 -26.29 35.82
CA MET A 240 -16.48 -25.33 35.20
C MET A 240 -15.89 -24.80 33.89
N GLU A 241 -16.61 -24.99 32.79
CA GLU A 241 -16.20 -24.53 31.47
C GLU A 241 -17.34 -23.78 30.76
N GLU A 242 -16.99 -22.92 29.82
CA GLU A 242 -17.96 -22.18 29.03
C GLU A 242 -18.44 -23.00 27.83
N PHE A 243 -19.75 -22.96 27.62
CA PHE A 243 -20.44 -23.58 26.50
C PHE A 243 -21.38 -22.58 25.85
N TRP A 244 -21.54 -22.69 24.54
CA TRP A 244 -22.71 -22.17 23.85
C TRP A 244 -23.81 -23.22 23.92
N VAL A 245 -24.94 -22.84 24.52
CA VAL A 245 -26.09 -23.71 24.71
C VAL A 245 -27.26 -23.21 23.88
N PHE A 246 -27.79 -24.05 23.01
CA PHE A 246 -28.99 -23.79 22.23
C PHE A 246 -30.24 -24.05 23.08
N GLU A 247 -31.17 -23.11 23.06
CA GLU A 247 -32.49 -23.28 23.68
C GLU A 247 -33.55 -22.89 22.65
N LYS A 248 -34.58 -23.72 22.51
CA LYS A 248 -35.65 -23.54 21.54
C LYS A 248 -36.44 -22.25 21.78
N ASP A 249 -36.51 -21.78 23.03
CA ASP A 249 -37.23 -20.57 23.41
C ASP A 249 -36.52 -19.28 22.93
N ASN A 250 -35.25 -19.37 22.53
CA ASN A 250 -34.48 -18.22 22.05
C ASN A 250 -34.68 -17.95 20.55
N ILE A 251 -35.43 -18.80 19.85
CA ILE A 251 -35.80 -18.62 18.44
C ILE A 251 -37.33 -18.60 18.30
N GLU A 252 -37.84 -17.76 17.40
CA GLU A 252 -39.28 -17.68 17.15
C GLU A 252 -39.76 -18.90 16.37
N GLU A 253 -39.03 -19.26 15.31
CA GLU A 253 -39.34 -20.39 14.43
C GLU A 253 -38.08 -21.17 14.06
N MET A 254 -38.22 -22.49 13.87
CA MET A 254 -37.14 -23.34 13.32
C MET A 254 -36.70 -22.91 11.92
N LYS A 255 -37.58 -22.23 11.17
CA LYS A 255 -37.26 -21.66 9.87
C LYS A 255 -36.10 -20.65 9.95
N THR A 256 -35.97 -19.94 11.05
CA THR A 256 -34.84 -19.00 11.30
C THR A 256 -33.48 -19.67 11.13
N LEU A 257 -33.33 -20.92 11.58
CA LEU A 257 -32.07 -21.67 11.45
C LEU A 257 -31.79 -22.08 9.99
N LEU A 258 -32.84 -22.41 9.24
CA LEU A 258 -32.74 -22.71 7.82
C LEU A 258 -32.32 -21.45 7.04
N ASP A 259 -33.00 -20.34 7.28
CA ASP A 259 -32.73 -19.07 6.63
C ASP A 259 -31.29 -18.60 6.95
N LEU A 260 -30.87 -18.64 8.22
CA LEU A 260 -29.49 -18.36 8.64
C LEU A 260 -28.46 -19.22 7.90
N ARG A 261 -28.73 -20.53 7.81
CA ARG A 261 -27.84 -21.48 7.15
C ARG A 261 -27.76 -21.22 5.64
N GLU A 262 -28.85 -20.89 4.99
CA GLU A 262 -28.88 -20.56 3.56
C GLU A 262 -28.15 -19.25 3.26
N THR A 263 -28.48 -18.18 3.99
CA THR A 263 -27.80 -16.88 3.85
C THR A 263 -26.31 -16.96 4.13
N LEU A 264 -25.88 -17.76 5.13
CA LEU A 264 -24.46 -17.93 5.43
C LEU A 264 -23.71 -18.62 4.26
N LYS A 265 -24.38 -19.51 3.52
CA LYS A 265 -23.82 -20.22 2.35
C LYS A 265 -23.82 -19.39 1.07
N GLU A 266 -24.66 -18.36 0.97
CA GLU A 266 -24.75 -17.49 -0.21
C GLU A 266 -23.50 -16.61 -0.40
N GLU A 267 -22.62 -16.52 0.62
CA GLU A 267 -21.38 -15.74 0.59
C GLU A 267 -21.61 -14.26 0.25
N ALA A 268 -22.79 -13.74 0.58
CA ALA A 268 -23.14 -12.34 0.40
C ALA A 268 -22.22 -11.45 1.26
N ARG A 269 -21.59 -10.46 0.62
CA ARG A 269 -20.68 -9.51 1.27
C ARG A 269 -20.88 -8.11 0.73
N ILE A 270 -20.61 -7.13 1.57
CA ILE A 270 -20.56 -5.72 1.17
C ILE A 270 -19.14 -5.42 0.71
N ASP A 271 -18.96 -5.32 -0.60
CA ASP A 271 -17.69 -4.92 -1.19
C ASP A 271 -17.50 -3.40 -1.13
N ILE A 272 -16.31 -2.97 -0.74
CA ILE A 272 -15.88 -1.57 -0.86
C ILE A 272 -15.28 -1.36 -2.24
N GLU A 273 -15.80 -0.37 -2.96
CA GLU A 273 -15.36 -0.05 -4.31
C GLU A 273 -14.18 0.91 -4.27
N LEU A 274 -13.22 0.71 -5.17
CA LEU A 274 -12.12 1.66 -5.34
C LEU A 274 -12.68 2.99 -5.86
N ASP A 275 -12.43 4.07 -5.14
CA ASP A 275 -12.78 5.39 -5.62
C ASP A 275 -11.75 5.85 -6.66
N ARG A 276 -12.24 6.38 -7.79
CA ARG A 276 -11.36 6.84 -8.87
C ARG A 276 -10.53 8.05 -8.47
N ASN A 277 -10.98 8.81 -7.46
CA ASN A 277 -10.41 10.08 -7.03
C ASN A 277 -10.15 10.97 -8.25
N ALA A 278 -11.22 11.17 -9.03
CA ALA A 278 -11.17 11.90 -10.29
C ALA A 278 -10.63 13.31 -10.06
N GLN A 279 -9.60 13.68 -10.81
CA GLN A 279 -8.98 15.00 -10.72
C GLN A 279 -8.75 15.56 -12.12
N VAL A 280 -8.99 16.85 -12.28
CA VAL A 280 -8.61 17.57 -13.50
C VAL A 280 -7.32 18.35 -13.22
N LEU A 281 -6.32 18.13 -14.06
CA LEU A 281 -5.01 18.79 -13.97
C LEU A 281 -4.72 19.54 -15.26
N PHE A 282 -4.13 20.72 -15.12
CA PHE A 282 -3.53 21.42 -16.27
C PHE A 282 -2.13 20.88 -16.56
N ALA A 283 -1.64 21.07 -17.79
CA ALA A 283 -0.33 20.58 -18.25
C ALA A 283 0.82 20.85 -17.26
N ALA A 284 0.89 22.05 -16.69
CA ALA A 284 1.91 22.42 -15.70
C ALA A 284 1.85 21.53 -14.43
N GLN A 285 0.65 21.30 -13.90
CA GLN A 285 0.45 20.48 -12.69
C GLN A 285 0.68 18.99 -12.98
N ALA A 286 0.22 18.51 -14.14
CA ALA A 286 0.41 17.13 -14.57
C ALA A 286 1.92 16.78 -14.68
N SER A 287 2.74 17.72 -15.15
CA SER A 287 4.19 17.54 -15.24
C SER A 287 4.90 17.54 -13.89
N ALA A 288 4.44 18.36 -12.93
CA ALA A 288 5.08 18.52 -11.62
C ALA A 288 4.75 17.38 -10.65
N ARG A 289 3.58 16.76 -10.80
CA ARG A 289 3.08 15.72 -9.89
C ARG A 289 3.25 14.34 -10.53
N TYR A 290 4.28 13.60 -10.17
CA TYR A 290 4.56 12.28 -10.76
C TYR A 290 4.91 11.19 -9.74
N ASN A 291 5.16 11.55 -8.48
CA ASN A 291 5.49 10.57 -7.45
C ASN A 291 4.22 9.86 -6.97
N LEU A 292 4.28 8.53 -6.85
CA LEU A 292 3.16 7.73 -6.33
C LEU A 292 3.34 7.45 -4.83
N PRO A 293 2.25 7.46 -4.03
CA PRO A 293 2.28 7.04 -2.63
C PRO A 293 2.74 5.59 -2.44
N PRO A 294 3.28 5.23 -1.26
CA PRO A 294 3.64 3.85 -0.91
C PRO A 294 2.51 2.83 -1.13
N ASP A 295 1.25 3.24 -0.92
CA ASP A 295 0.06 2.39 -1.09
C ASP A 295 -0.12 1.84 -2.52
N PHE A 296 0.49 2.49 -3.52
CA PHE A 296 0.50 2.02 -4.91
C PHE A 296 1.35 0.76 -5.12
N PHE A 297 2.25 0.47 -4.18
CA PHE A 297 3.22 -0.61 -4.27
C PHE A 297 2.82 -1.78 -3.35
N GLN A 298 3.12 -3.00 -3.78
CA GLN A 298 3.03 -4.21 -2.97
C GLN A 298 4.27 -4.34 -2.07
N LEU A 299 4.59 -3.31 -1.28
CA LEU A 299 5.79 -3.32 -0.44
C LEU A 299 5.56 -4.22 0.79
N SER A 300 5.90 -5.51 0.66
CA SER A 300 5.91 -6.44 1.78
C SER A 300 7.17 -6.23 2.65
N PRO A 301 7.13 -6.42 3.98
CA PRO A 301 8.32 -6.39 4.84
C PRO A 301 9.42 -7.40 4.43
N GLU A 302 9.07 -8.39 3.61
CA GLU A 302 10.03 -9.31 2.98
C GLU A 302 10.88 -8.67 1.87
N GLU A 303 10.37 -7.64 1.19
CA GLU A 303 11.08 -6.93 0.13
C GLU A 303 12.20 -6.05 0.68
N LEU A 304 12.03 -5.48 1.88
CA LEU A 304 13.07 -4.72 2.58
C LEU A 304 14.30 -5.58 2.92
N LYS A 305 14.07 -6.86 3.29
CA LYS A 305 15.15 -7.83 3.51
C LYS A 305 15.80 -8.28 2.19
N LYS A 306 15.02 -8.35 1.12
CA LYS A 306 15.53 -8.69 -0.23
C LYS A 306 16.32 -7.57 -0.88
N GLU A 307 16.09 -6.31 -0.57
CA GLU A 307 16.86 -5.18 -1.13
C GLU A 307 18.36 -5.29 -0.79
N GLN A 308 18.69 -5.87 0.36
CA GLN A 308 20.07 -6.15 0.75
C GLN A 308 20.69 -7.31 -0.04
N GLN A 309 19.88 -8.29 -0.46
CA GLN A 309 20.30 -9.40 -1.33
C GLN A 309 20.35 -8.99 -2.81
N SER A 310 19.46 -8.09 -3.24
CA SER A 310 19.35 -7.65 -4.62
C SER A 310 20.55 -6.81 -5.06
N LYS A 311 21.22 -6.10 -4.15
CA LYS A 311 22.48 -5.39 -4.49
C LYS A 311 23.57 -6.37 -4.93
N THR A 312 23.66 -7.53 -4.29
CA THR A 312 24.59 -8.61 -4.63
C THR A 312 24.18 -9.28 -5.95
N GLU A 313 22.88 -9.56 -6.12
CA GLU A 313 22.35 -10.15 -7.35
C GLU A 313 22.41 -9.19 -8.56
N MET A 314 22.26 -7.88 -8.37
CA MET A 314 22.36 -6.88 -9.44
C MET A 314 23.80 -6.82 -9.99
N MET A 315 24.80 -6.91 -9.11
CA MET A 315 26.20 -6.97 -9.51
C MET A 315 26.49 -8.25 -10.32
N GLU A 316 25.96 -9.39 -9.89
CA GLU A 316 26.08 -10.64 -10.64
C GLU A 316 25.31 -10.61 -11.96
N LYS A 317 24.10 -10.02 -12.00
CA LYS A 317 23.25 -9.92 -13.19
C LYS A 317 23.78 -8.98 -14.26
N GLN A 318 24.57 -7.96 -13.91
CA GLN A 318 25.23 -7.07 -14.87
C GLN A 318 26.36 -7.78 -15.63
N MET A 319 26.86 -8.91 -15.14
CA MET A 319 27.96 -9.66 -15.74
C MET A 319 27.49 -10.83 -16.64
N GLN A 320 26.18 -11.04 -16.83
CA GLN A 320 25.63 -12.21 -17.56
C GLN A 320 24.74 -11.77 -18.73
N LEU A 321 24.90 -12.42 -19.89
CA LEU A 321 24.03 -12.24 -21.05
C LEU A 321 22.62 -12.75 -20.72
N ARG A 322 21.64 -11.86 -20.72
CA ARG A 322 20.24 -12.22 -20.43
C ARG A 322 19.56 -12.83 -21.66
N THR A 323 18.99 -14.02 -21.48
CA THR A 323 18.08 -14.62 -22.47
C THR A 323 16.76 -13.85 -22.51
N LYS A 324 16.02 -13.93 -23.63
CA LYS A 324 14.70 -13.29 -23.79
C LYS A 324 13.74 -13.66 -22.64
N VAL A 325 13.73 -14.93 -22.25
CA VAL A 325 12.93 -15.46 -21.13
C VAL A 325 13.30 -14.83 -19.79
N MET A 326 14.60 -14.58 -19.54
CA MET A 326 15.03 -13.92 -18.30
C MET A 326 14.58 -12.45 -18.25
N ARG A 327 14.58 -11.74 -19.38
CA ARG A 327 14.10 -10.35 -19.45
C ARG A 327 12.60 -10.27 -19.24
N GLU A 328 11.82 -11.09 -19.93
CA GLU A 328 10.36 -11.12 -19.79
C GLU A 328 9.93 -11.49 -18.36
N ARG A 329 10.62 -12.46 -17.74
CA ARG A 329 10.34 -12.85 -16.34
C ARG A 329 10.68 -11.76 -15.33
N GLU A 330 11.70 -10.95 -15.59
CA GLU A 330 12.07 -9.83 -14.73
C GLU A 330 11.12 -8.64 -14.91
N GLU A 331 10.76 -8.32 -16.14
CA GLU A 331 9.78 -7.28 -16.46
C GLU A 331 8.41 -7.59 -15.85
N GLN A 332 7.94 -8.84 -15.95
CA GLN A 332 6.71 -9.29 -15.29
C GLN A 332 6.79 -9.22 -13.76
N ARG A 333 7.98 -9.39 -13.17
CA ARG A 333 8.16 -9.27 -11.72
C ARG A 333 8.09 -7.80 -11.29
N GLU A 334 8.67 -6.90 -12.07
CA GLU A 334 8.61 -5.46 -11.82
C GLU A 334 7.19 -4.91 -11.96
N LEU A 335 6.44 -5.34 -12.97
CA LEU A 335 5.03 -4.97 -13.19
C LEU A 335 4.13 -5.44 -12.03
N ARG A 336 4.39 -6.64 -11.48
CA ARG A 336 3.64 -7.19 -10.33
C ARG A 336 3.93 -6.48 -9.01
N ARG A 337 4.89 -5.56 -8.97
CA ARG A 337 5.19 -4.74 -7.79
C ARG A 337 4.07 -3.75 -7.49
N TYR A 338 3.21 -3.46 -8.46
CA TYR A 338 2.15 -2.47 -8.31
C TYR A 338 0.82 -3.11 -7.98
N LYS A 339 0.06 -2.46 -7.11
CA LYS A 339 -1.31 -2.84 -6.77
C LYS A 339 -2.33 -1.96 -7.48
N TYR A 340 -1.97 -0.71 -7.75
CA TYR A 340 -2.80 0.25 -8.44
C TYR A 340 -2.04 0.90 -9.60
N ALA A 341 -2.80 1.45 -10.53
CA ALA A 341 -2.37 2.20 -11.68
C ALA A 341 -3.01 3.59 -11.65
N LEU A 342 -2.23 4.61 -11.99
CA LEU A 342 -2.72 5.96 -12.22
C LEU A 342 -2.86 6.20 -13.71
N ILE A 343 -4.07 6.45 -14.20
CA ILE A 343 -4.31 6.76 -15.60
C ILE A 343 -4.59 8.25 -15.75
N ARG A 344 -3.92 8.87 -16.70
CA ARG A 344 -4.12 10.28 -17.09
C ARG A 344 -4.54 10.34 -18.54
N VAL A 345 -5.70 10.89 -18.82
CA VAL A 345 -6.20 11.08 -20.18
C VAL A 345 -6.01 12.53 -20.57
N ARG A 346 -5.12 12.78 -21.53
CA ARG A 346 -4.85 14.09 -22.10
C ARG A 346 -5.88 14.41 -23.18
N PHE A 347 -6.56 15.53 -23.03
CA PHE A 347 -7.49 16.07 -23.99
C PHE A 347 -6.81 17.08 -24.94
N PRO A 348 -7.42 17.37 -26.11
CA PRO A 348 -6.88 18.34 -27.06
C PRO A 348 -6.79 19.79 -26.52
N ASP A 349 -7.54 20.12 -25.48
CA ASP A 349 -7.52 21.40 -24.77
C ASP A 349 -6.40 21.48 -23.69
N ASP A 350 -5.44 20.54 -23.72
CA ASP A 350 -4.34 20.41 -22.76
C ASP A 350 -4.76 20.16 -21.30
N CYS A 351 -6.02 19.75 -21.09
CA CYS A 351 -6.49 19.25 -19.80
C CYS A 351 -6.18 17.76 -19.64
N PHE A 352 -5.94 17.35 -18.40
CA PHE A 352 -5.72 15.95 -18.03
C PHE A 352 -6.80 15.48 -17.06
N LEU A 353 -7.55 14.46 -17.43
CA LEU A 353 -8.40 13.72 -16.49
C LEU A 353 -7.58 12.61 -15.85
N GLN A 354 -7.42 12.66 -14.54
CA GLN A 354 -6.67 11.68 -13.76
C GLN A 354 -7.62 10.78 -12.98
N GLY A 355 -7.37 9.47 -12.99
CA GLY A 355 -8.09 8.48 -12.19
C GLY A 355 -7.18 7.36 -11.67
N THR A 356 -7.51 6.83 -10.50
CA THR A 356 -6.83 5.69 -9.87
C THR A 356 -7.61 4.40 -10.14
N PHE A 357 -6.89 3.35 -10.55
CA PHE A 357 -7.44 2.06 -10.94
C PHE A 357 -6.64 0.93 -10.27
N SER A 358 -7.24 -0.23 -10.05
CA SER A 358 -6.49 -1.46 -9.72
C SER A 358 -5.81 -2.00 -10.98
N VAL A 359 -4.60 -2.54 -10.84
CA VAL A 359 -3.85 -3.11 -11.98
C VAL A 359 -4.56 -4.30 -12.64
N TYR A 360 -5.50 -4.93 -11.91
CA TYR A 360 -6.29 -6.06 -12.38
C TYR A 360 -7.65 -5.67 -12.97
N GLU A 361 -7.97 -4.38 -12.98
CA GLU A 361 -9.17 -3.91 -13.67
C GLU A 361 -9.01 -4.02 -15.18
N LYS A 362 -10.14 -4.24 -15.85
CA LYS A 362 -10.24 -4.26 -17.30
C LYS A 362 -10.09 -2.86 -17.87
N PHE A 363 -9.58 -2.78 -19.10
CA PHE A 363 -9.49 -1.50 -19.80
C PHE A 363 -10.86 -0.86 -20.06
N SER A 364 -11.92 -1.67 -20.20
CA SER A 364 -13.31 -1.17 -20.29
C SER A 364 -13.67 -0.19 -19.16
N ALA A 365 -13.19 -0.41 -17.93
CA ALA A 365 -13.45 0.46 -16.80
C ALA A 365 -12.80 1.86 -16.97
N VAL A 366 -11.68 1.95 -17.69
CA VAL A 366 -11.06 3.24 -18.04
C VAL A 366 -11.89 3.97 -19.09
N VAL A 367 -12.40 3.25 -20.09
CA VAL A 367 -13.27 3.80 -21.14
C VAL A 367 -14.57 4.31 -20.54
N GLU A 368 -15.23 3.52 -19.69
CA GLU A 368 -16.43 3.90 -18.93
C GLU A 368 -16.16 5.14 -18.07
N PHE A 369 -15.04 5.16 -17.34
CA PHE A 369 -14.65 6.33 -16.55
C PHE A 369 -14.49 7.59 -17.40
N VAL A 370 -13.85 7.51 -18.57
CA VAL A 370 -13.74 8.67 -19.47
C VAL A 370 -15.13 9.09 -19.94
N GLN A 371 -15.95 8.14 -20.41
CA GLN A 371 -17.31 8.39 -20.90
C GLN A 371 -18.19 9.11 -19.85
N GLU A 372 -18.10 8.71 -18.59
CA GLU A 372 -18.83 9.34 -17.48
C GLU A 372 -18.50 10.82 -17.30
N HIS A 373 -17.28 11.25 -17.66
CA HIS A 373 -16.77 12.60 -17.47
C HIS A 373 -16.82 13.46 -18.74
N LEU A 374 -17.16 12.88 -19.90
CA LEU A 374 -17.33 13.60 -21.18
C LEU A 374 -18.64 14.38 -21.21
N ASN A 375 -18.60 15.60 -21.76
CA ASN A 375 -19.79 16.41 -21.95
C ASN A 375 -20.78 15.76 -22.92
N GLU A 376 -20.25 15.06 -23.94
CA GLU A 376 -21.03 14.38 -24.96
C GLU A 376 -20.77 12.89 -25.00
N SER A 377 -21.83 12.12 -25.24
CA SER A 377 -21.76 10.68 -25.36
C SER A 377 -21.51 10.26 -26.81
N ALA A 378 -20.36 10.64 -27.37
CA ALA A 378 -19.91 10.26 -28.70
C ALA A 378 -18.80 9.19 -28.64
N PRO A 379 -18.61 8.37 -29.69
CA PRO A 379 -17.55 7.36 -29.71
C PRO A 379 -16.18 8.03 -29.80
N PHE A 380 -15.25 7.55 -28.97
CA PHE A 380 -13.90 8.08 -28.87
C PHE A 380 -12.87 6.96 -28.82
N ILE A 381 -11.63 7.33 -29.08
CA ILE A 381 -10.47 6.44 -29.10
C ILE A 381 -9.43 6.96 -28.11
N LEU A 382 -8.80 6.02 -27.39
CA LEU A 382 -7.65 6.31 -26.55
C LEU A 382 -6.37 5.79 -27.21
N TYR A 383 -5.39 6.67 -27.34
CA TYR A 383 -4.06 6.34 -27.84
C TYR A 383 -3.07 6.25 -26.68
N SER A 384 -2.18 5.27 -26.73
CA SER A 384 -0.99 5.28 -25.91
C SER A 384 -0.07 6.44 -26.32
N THR A 385 0.81 6.89 -25.43
CA THR A 385 1.84 7.90 -25.76
C THR A 385 2.72 7.51 -26.97
N THR A 386 2.80 6.23 -27.29
CA THR A 386 3.52 5.70 -28.47
C THR A 386 2.74 5.84 -29.78
N GLY A 387 1.50 6.35 -29.74
CA GLY A 387 0.60 6.42 -30.89
C GLY A 387 -0.19 5.15 -31.18
N HIS A 388 -0.02 4.10 -30.36
CA HIS A 388 -0.80 2.86 -30.49
C HIS A 388 -2.27 3.11 -30.11
N LYS A 389 -3.19 2.79 -31.02
CA LYS A 389 -4.64 2.83 -30.78
C LYS A 389 -5.05 1.65 -29.90
N LEU A 390 -5.74 1.91 -28.79
CA LEU A 390 -6.33 0.86 -27.96
C LEU A 390 -7.67 0.47 -28.59
N GLU A 391 -7.76 -0.78 -29.05
CA GLU A 391 -8.92 -1.29 -29.80
C GLU A 391 -9.94 -1.95 -28.86
N GLU A 392 -11.13 -2.26 -29.38
CA GLU A 392 -12.17 -2.99 -28.63
C GLU A 392 -11.68 -4.35 -28.12
N THR A 393 -10.75 -4.98 -28.85
CA THR A 393 -10.12 -6.25 -28.44
C THR A 393 -9.33 -6.13 -27.13
N ASP A 394 -8.86 -4.93 -26.79
CA ASP A 394 -8.12 -4.64 -25.57
C ASP A 394 -9.04 -4.42 -24.36
N TYR A 395 -10.36 -4.26 -24.55
CA TYR A 395 -11.28 -3.84 -23.48
C TYR A 395 -11.38 -4.88 -22.36
N ASP A 396 -11.29 -6.16 -22.71
CA ASP A 396 -11.29 -7.27 -21.76
C ASP A 396 -9.92 -7.52 -21.12
N SER A 397 -8.86 -6.88 -21.63
CA SER A 397 -7.51 -7.01 -21.08
C SER A 397 -7.33 -6.16 -19.84
N THR A 398 -6.55 -6.68 -18.88
CA THR A 398 -6.23 -5.94 -17.65
C THR A 398 -5.21 -4.84 -17.90
N LEU A 399 -5.23 -3.78 -17.09
CA LEU A 399 -4.24 -2.70 -17.17
C LEU A 399 -2.80 -3.21 -17.04
N LEU A 400 -2.58 -4.22 -16.19
CA LEU A 400 -1.29 -4.89 -16.05
C LEU A 400 -0.85 -5.58 -17.34
N ALA A 401 -1.77 -6.28 -18.03
CA ALA A 401 -1.48 -6.99 -19.28
C ALA A 401 -1.15 -6.01 -20.42
N LEU A 402 -1.85 -4.88 -20.47
CA LEU A 402 -1.60 -3.79 -21.42
C LEU A 402 -0.39 -2.91 -21.04
N LYS A 403 0.32 -3.25 -19.94
CA LYS A 403 1.46 -2.47 -19.40
C LYS A 403 1.10 -1.00 -19.10
N LEU A 404 -0.15 -0.73 -18.74
CA LEU A 404 -0.65 0.59 -18.33
C LEU A 404 -0.41 0.83 -16.82
N VAL A 405 0.81 0.57 -16.35
CA VAL A 405 1.22 0.69 -14.95
C VAL A 405 2.63 1.27 -14.85
N PRO A 406 3.00 1.93 -13.73
CA PRO A 406 2.14 2.31 -12.61
C PRO A 406 1.46 3.67 -12.78
N ALA A 407 1.96 4.52 -13.68
CA ALA A 407 1.37 5.79 -14.03
C ALA A 407 1.49 5.97 -15.55
N THR A 408 0.35 6.05 -16.23
CA THR A 408 0.31 6.08 -17.70
C THR A 408 -0.50 7.25 -18.20
N VAL A 409 0.00 7.89 -19.26
CA VAL A 409 -0.72 8.93 -19.99
C VAL A 409 -1.33 8.29 -21.25
N LEU A 410 -2.61 8.52 -21.46
CA LEU A 410 -3.35 8.21 -22.68
C LEU A 410 -3.76 9.52 -23.35
N ILE A 411 -3.90 9.51 -24.66
CA ILE A 411 -4.29 10.67 -25.46
C ILE A 411 -5.70 10.41 -25.99
N PHE A 412 -6.60 11.35 -25.76
CA PHE A 412 -7.98 11.30 -26.24
C PHE A 412 -8.08 11.77 -27.69
N GLY A 413 -8.89 11.09 -28.49
CA GLY A 413 -9.33 11.57 -29.80
C GLY A 413 -10.73 11.07 -30.13
N TRP A 414 -11.52 11.88 -30.83
CA TRP A 414 -12.83 11.45 -31.33
C TRP A 414 -12.68 10.44 -32.48
N ASP A 415 -13.61 9.49 -32.58
CA ASP A 415 -13.59 8.55 -33.71
C ASP A 415 -14.07 9.24 -34.99
N THR A 416 -13.21 9.25 -36.00
CA THR A 416 -13.35 10.08 -37.20
C THR A 416 -14.52 9.71 -38.10
N ASP A 417 -15.04 8.49 -37.98
CA ASP A 417 -16.21 8.04 -38.76
C ASP A 417 -17.53 8.72 -38.32
N SER A 418 -17.50 9.48 -37.23
CA SER A 418 -18.60 10.29 -36.72
C SER A 418 -18.25 11.78 -36.54
N ALA A 419 -17.06 12.20 -37.01
CA ALA A 419 -16.43 13.47 -36.65
C ALA A 419 -16.82 14.69 -37.51
N ASP A 420 -17.65 14.53 -38.54
CA ASP A 420 -18.02 15.64 -39.43
C ASP A 420 -18.85 16.73 -38.71
N GLU A 421 -19.43 16.44 -37.54
CA GLU A 421 -20.17 17.41 -36.72
C GLU A 421 -19.44 17.84 -35.42
N THR A 422 -18.29 17.24 -35.07
CA THR A 422 -17.73 17.32 -33.69
C THR A 422 -16.68 18.42 -33.48
N ASN A 423 -16.21 19.08 -34.55
CA ASN A 423 -15.29 20.22 -34.47
C ASN A 423 -15.93 21.50 -33.89
N GLN A 424 -17.18 21.43 -33.40
CA GLN A 424 -17.94 22.56 -32.89
C GLN A 424 -17.92 22.73 -31.36
N TYR A 425 -17.29 21.80 -30.63
CA TYR A 425 -17.36 21.79 -29.18
C TYR A 425 -16.10 22.38 -28.54
N ASN A 426 -16.28 23.55 -27.90
CA ASN A 426 -15.21 24.25 -27.17
C ASN A 426 -14.82 23.57 -25.83
N THR A 427 -15.50 22.50 -25.42
CA THR A 427 -15.28 21.87 -24.09
C THR A 427 -15.54 20.37 -24.14
N TYR A 428 -14.53 19.58 -23.78
CA TYR A 428 -14.60 18.10 -23.82
C TYR A 428 -15.17 17.51 -22.52
N LEU A 429 -14.72 18.01 -21.36
CA LEU A 429 -15.15 17.53 -20.05
C LEU A 429 -16.42 18.24 -19.57
N LYS A 430 -17.25 17.52 -18.79
CA LYS A 430 -18.44 18.10 -18.16
C LYS A 430 -18.06 19.29 -17.25
N PRO A 431 -18.92 20.32 -17.12
CA PRO A 431 -18.69 21.42 -16.19
C PRO A 431 -18.48 20.95 -14.73
N GLU A 432 -19.23 19.93 -14.30
CA GLU A 432 -19.10 19.32 -12.97
C GLU A 432 -17.71 18.71 -12.75
N THR A 433 -17.18 18.02 -13.75
CA THR A 433 -15.81 17.49 -13.74
C THR A 433 -14.78 18.61 -13.71
N MET A 434 -15.01 19.70 -14.44
CA MET A 434 -14.11 20.85 -14.48
C MET A 434 -14.03 21.58 -13.14
N ILE A 435 -15.04 21.48 -12.26
CA ILE A 435 -14.96 22.01 -10.89
C ILE A 435 -13.90 21.26 -10.06
N LEU A 436 -13.59 20.00 -10.40
CA LEU A 436 -12.52 19.22 -9.78
C LEU A 436 -11.11 19.68 -10.22
N ALA A 437 -11.02 20.67 -11.12
CA ALA A 437 -9.75 21.28 -11.49
C ALA A 437 -9.12 21.95 -10.27
N GLN A 438 -7.94 21.46 -9.88
CA GLN A 438 -7.26 22.01 -8.73
C GLN A 438 -6.65 23.37 -9.09
N PRO A 439 -6.77 24.39 -8.22
CA PRO A 439 -6.11 25.67 -8.45
C PRO A 439 -4.59 25.48 -8.51
N LEU A 440 -3.94 26.32 -9.34
CA LEU A 440 -2.50 26.32 -9.57
C LEU A 440 -1.69 26.56 -8.30
#